data_AF-A0A5C6DUY8-F1
#
_entry.id   AF-A0A5C6DUY8-F1
#
_cell.length_a   1.000
_cell.length_b   1.000
_cell.length_c   1.000
_cell.angle_alpha   90.00
_cell.angle_beta   90.00
_cell.angle_gamma   90.00
#
_symmetry.space_group_name_H-M   'P 1'
#
loop_
_entity.id
_entity.type
_entity.pdbx_description
1 polymer ?
#
loop_
_entity_poly.entity_id
_entity_poly.type
_entity_poly.pdbx_seq_one_letter_code
_entity_poly.pdbx_strand_id
1 'polypeptide(L)'
;MFRTLLLSSLFVAISGVTASAGSILSIIDAADGSQLWSDNSGDSLFNQAGGATTVDIGDVLIGQFSINTIEYLDGIGTTEGVGLTSGNNEFTGSFAIQVAAKGGGPGAYTFGFAPTDAASRLAISAALPGFGAELSTWDSRSMAAFYDGGALINYTREGGTLDSSIATATDGTKLFEAGFLSQLGEGWAAFAFSDDIVSIGTGALGSIGGFFNVGVNVIPGTEVPTLKFNLVDTVFDGAAQANISGSGSLLAKGSVVTPYESFNNVDFTVDVDVVPEPASIAIFGAMGLGLIGFRRRRSA
;
A
#
# COMPACT_ATOMS: atom_id res chain seq x y z
N MET A 1 -7.85 -41.36 -62.15
CA MET A 1 -8.61 -41.91 -61.01
C MET A 1 -8.14 -41.18 -59.76
N PHE A 2 -9.08 -40.75 -58.93
CA PHE A 2 -8.96 -39.66 -57.95
C PHE A 2 -7.99 -39.92 -56.79
N ARG A 3 -7.40 -38.81 -56.30
CA ARG A 3 -6.51 -38.66 -55.14
C ARG A 3 -7.17 -39.08 -53.82
N THR A 4 -6.38 -39.61 -52.87
CA THR A 4 -6.61 -39.38 -51.44
C THR A 4 -5.26 -39.37 -50.69
N LEU A 5 -4.70 -38.19 -50.49
CA LEU A 5 -3.68 -37.95 -49.46
C LEU A 5 -4.41 -37.73 -48.14
N LEU A 6 -4.18 -38.61 -47.16
CA LEU A 6 -4.58 -38.39 -45.78
C LEU A 6 -3.55 -37.43 -45.15
N LEU A 7 -3.89 -36.14 -45.10
CA LEU A 7 -3.24 -35.18 -44.21
C LEU A 7 -3.78 -35.42 -42.79
N SER A 8 -2.97 -36.00 -41.92
CA SER A 8 -3.23 -36.00 -40.49
C SER A 8 -2.84 -34.63 -39.92
N SER A 9 -3.82 -33.75 -39.72
CA SER A 9 -3.63 -32.50 -38.98
C SER A 9 -3.49 -32.81 -37.49
N LEU A 10 -2.25 -32.78 -36.99
CA LEU A 10 -1.95 -32.76 -35.55
C LEU A 10 -2.35 -31.38 -35.01
N PHE A 11 -3.52 -31.29 -34.39
CA PHE A 11 -3.88 -30.15 -33.56
C PHE A 11 -3.02 -30.20 -32.28
N VAL A 12 -2.00 -29.36 -32.21
CA VAL A 12 -1.34 -29.04 -30.94
C VAL A 12 -2.28 -28.09 -30.21
N ALA A 13 -3.01 -28.60 -29.22
CA ALA A 13 -3.67 -27.76 -28.24
C ALA A 13 -2.56 -27.07 -27.44
N ILE A 14 -2.27 -25.82 -27.78
CA ILE A 14 -1.54 -24.92 -26.88
C ILE A 14 -2.54 -24.65 -25.75
N SER A 15 -2.48 -25.46 -24.70
CA SER A 15 -3.07 -25.11 -23.41
C SER A 15 -2.36 -23.83 -22.97
N GLY A 16 -2.95 -22.68 -23.30
CA GLY A 16 -2.55 -21.40 -22.77
C GLY A 16 -2.73 -21.46 -21.26
N VAL A 17 -1.66 -21.81 -20.55
CA VAL A 17 -1.58 -21.53 -19.12
C VAL A 17 -1.44 -20.02 -19.05
N THR A 18 -2.56 -19.31 -18.94
CA THR A 18 -2.54 -17.96 -18.41
C THR A 18 -1.98 -18.12 -17.00
N ALA A 19 -0.73 -17.74 -16.79
CA ALA A 19 -0.18 -17.60 -15.45
C ALA A 19 -1.04 -16.55 -14.75
N SER A 20 -1.97 -17.00 -13.92
CA SER A 20 -2.69 -16.13 -12.98
C SER A 20 -1.73 -15.92 -11.84
N ALA A 21 -1.30 -14.68 -11.63
CA ALA A 21 -0.64 -14.33 -10.39
C ALA A 21 -1.63 -14.52 -9.22
N GLY A 22 -1.11 -14.94 -8.06
CA GLY A 22 -1.88 -15.10 -6.84
C GLY A 22 -2.22 -13.74 -6.23
N SER A 23 -3.43 -13.58 -5.69
CA SER A 23 -3.84 -12.34 -5.04
C SER A 23 -2.99 -12.06 -3.80
N ILE A 24 -2.62 -10.80 -3.59
CA ILE A 24 -1.94 -10.35 -2.37
C ILE A 24 -2.76 -10.62 -1.12
N LEU A 25 -4.09 -10.59 -1.24
CA LEU A 25 -4.98 -10.91 -0.14
C LEU A 25 -4.71 -12.31 0.43
N SER A 26 -4.34 -13.28 -0.42
CA SER A 26 -4.01 -14.64 0.05
C SER A 26 -2.72 -14.73 0.86
N ILE A 27 -1.82 -13.75 0.72
CA ILE A 27 -0.57 -13.64 1.49
C ILE A 27 -0.89 -12.96 2.82
N ILE A 28 -1.61 -11.84 2.77
CA ILE A 28 -1.95 -11.05 3.96
C ILE A 28 -2.91 -11.83 4.87
N ASP A 29 -3.98 -12.42 4.33
CA ASP A 29 -4.99 -13.18 5.11
C ASP A 29 -4.45 -14.51 5.65
N ALA A 30 -3.41 -15.08 5.04
CA ALA A 30 -2.85 -16.37 5.49
C ALA A 30 -1.98 -16.23 6.74
N ALA A 31 -1.60 -15.02 7.11
CA ALA A 31 -0.74 -14.77 8.24
C ALA A 31 -1.55 -14.37 9.47
N ASP A 32 -1.25 -15.05 10.58
CA ASP A 32 -1.68 -14.61 11.90
C ASP A 32 -0.52 -13.81 12.51
N GLY A 33 -0.77 -12.56 12.89
CA GLY A 33 0.18 -11.72 13.59
C GLY A 33 0.97 -10.73 12.73
N SER A 34 2.12 -10.29 13.27
CA SER A 34 2.80 -9.10 12.78
C SER A 34 3.61 -9.36 11.52
N GLN A 35 3.56 -8.41 10.60
CA GLN A 35 4.24 -8.42 9.31
C GLN A 35 5.09 -7.17 9.16
N LEU A 36 6.22 -7.32 8.46
CA LEU A 36 7.04 -6.23 7.98
C LEU A 36 6.89 -6.13 6.45
N TRP A 37 6.35 -5.02 5.97
CA TRP A 37 6.18 -4.74 4.56
C TRP A 37 7.26 -3.76 4.11
N SER A 38 8.14 -4.22 3.23
CA SER A 38 9.20 -3.37 2.69
C SER A 38 8.73 -2.74 1.40
N ASP A 39 8.66 -1.41 1.41
CA ASP A 39 8.26 -0.62 0.27
C ASP A 39 9.45 -0.02 -0.44
N ASN A 40 9.16 0.45 -1.64
CA ASN A 40 10.00 1.39 -2.32
C ASN A 40 9.07 2.33 -3.10
N SER A 41 9.35 3.63 -3.06
CA SER A 41 8.39 4.62 -3.61
C SER A 41 9.05 5.73 -4.43
N GLY A 42 8.20 6.47 -5.13
CA GLY A 42 8.53 7.73 -5.76
C GLY A 42 7.61 8.85 -5.27
N ASP A 43 8.22 9.98 -4.94
CA ASP A 43 7.56 11.13 -4.34
C ASP A 43 7.71 12.37 -5.23
N SER A 44 6.66 13.18 -5.28
CA SER A 44 6.68 14.51 -5.90
C SER A 44 5.88 15.52 -5.08
N LEU A 45 6.35 16.76 -5.10
CA LEU A 45 5.71 17.91 -4.50
C LEU A 45 4.67 18.48 -5.46
N PHE A 46 3.41 18.39 -5.06
CA PHE A 46 2.34 19.20 -5.63
C PHE A 46 2.32 20.55 -4.91
N ASN A 47 3.00 21.53 -5.51
CA ASN A 47 3.10 22.85 -4.91
C ASN A 47 1.82 23.66 -5.09
N GLN A 48 1.17 23.96 -3.97
CA GLN A 48 -0.04 24.78 -3.93
C GLN A 48 0.21 26.15 -3.30
N ALA A 49 1.20 26.25 -2.41
CA ALA A 49 1.51 27.46 -1.66
C ALA A 49 2.40 28.46 -2.41
N GLY A 50 2.96 28.09 -3.57
CA GLY A 50 3.65 28.98 -4.51
C GLY A 50 5.18 28.90 -4.51
N GLY A 51 5.79 27.95 -3.81
CA GLY A 51 7.19 27.58 -4.01
C GLY A 51 7.37 26.84 -5.34
N ALA A 52 8.52 26.97 -6.03
CA ALA A 52 8.75 26.12 -7.20
C ALA A 52 9.19 24.71 -6.77
N THR A 53 10.04 24.62 -5.76
CA THR A 53 10.69 23.38 -5.28
C THR A 53 10.74 23.29 -3.76
N THR A 54 10.40 24.37 -3.06
CA THR A 54 10.39 24.46 -1.61
C THR A 54 9.08 23.89 -1.08
N VAL A 55 9.20 23.00 -0.10
CA VAL A 55 8.08 22.40 0.64
C VAL A 55 7.58 23.43 1.66
N ASP A 56 6.35 23.91 1.49
CA ASP A 56 5.71 24.88 2.39
C ASP A 56 4.41 24.34 2.99
N ILE A 57 3.94 24.98 4.07
CA ILE A 57 2.68 24.60 4.72
C ILE A 57 1.53 24.79 3.72
N GLY A 58 0.73 23.75 3.55
CA GLY A 58 -0.37 23.68 2.58
C GLY A 58 -0.02 22.96 1.29
N ASP A 59 1.27 22.73 0.99
CA ASP A 59 1.66 21.89 -0.14
C ASP A 59 1.26 20.42 0.10
N VAL A 60 1.18 19.64 -0.97
CA VAL A 60 0.86 18.21 -0.89
C VAL A 60 2.02 17.41 -1.46
N LEU A 61 2.52 16.44 -0.69
CA LEU A 61 3.35 15.38 -1.24
C LEU A 61 2.43 14.30 -1.79
N ILE A 62 2.66 13.96 -3.06
CA ILE A 62 1.94 12.93 -3.78
C ILE A 62 2.93 11.91 -4.27
N GLY A 63 2.52 10.65 -4.35
CA GLY A 63 3.42 9.62 -4.81
C GLY A 63 2.81 8.25 -4.72
N GLN A 64 3.66 7.28 -5.02
CA GLN A 64 3.30 5.88 -5.08
C GLN A 64 4.42 4.99 -4.63
N PHE A 65 4.04 3.88 -4.04
CA PHE A 65 4.93 2.85 -3.55
C PHE A 65 4.51 1.48 -4.04
N SER A 66 5.49 0.59 -4.12
CA SER A 66 5.29 -0.84 -4.29
C SER A 66 5.84 -1.55 -3.07
N ILE A 67 5.05 -2.43 -2.45
CA ILE A 67 5.56 -3.37 -1.45
C ILE A 67 6.21 -4.52 -2.21
N ASN A 68 7.51 -4.69 -2.03
CA ASN A 68 8.28 -5.70 -2.76
C ASN A 68 8.40 -7.01 -1.98
N THR A 69 8.37 -6.93 -0.66
CA THR A 69 8.46 -8.11 0.22
C THR A 69 7.58 -7.95 1.44
N ILE A 70 7.01 -9.07 1.88
CA ILE A 70 6.29 -9.20 3.16
C ILE A 70 7.04 -10.23 4.00
N GLU A 71 7.56 -9.82 5.15
CA GLU A 71 8.17 -10.73 6.13
C GLU A 71 7.19 -10.98 7.27
N TYR A 72 6.97 -12.26 7.59
CA TYR A 72 6.21 -12.65 8.77
C TYR A 72 7.12 -12.59 10.00
N LEU A 73 6.75 -11.76 10.97
CA LEU A 73 7.48 -11.58 12.23
C LEU A 73 7.09 -12.64 13.27
N ASP A 74 6.33 -13.66 12.87
CA ASP A 74 6.22 -14.89 13.64
C ASP A 74 7.60 -15.54 13.74
N GLY A 75 7.86 -16.33 14.78
CA GLY A 75 9.21 -16.78 15.14
C GLY A 75 9.96 -17.63 14.10
N ILE A 76 9.42 -17.81 12.89
CA ILE A 76 10.00 -18.54 11.77
C ILE A 76 10.62 -17.58 10.72
N GLY A 77 10.18 -16.31 10.64
CA GLY A 77 10.85 -15.27 9.84
C GLY A 77 10.79 -15.50 8.33
N THR A 78 9.67 -16.01 7.82
CA THR A 78 9.50 -16.27 6.38
C THR A 78 9.24 -14.99 5.61
N THR A 79 9.92 -14.81 4.47
CA THR A 79 9.73 -13.66 3.56
C THR A 79 9.08 -14.10 2.26
N GLU A 80 7.98 -13.46 1.90
CA GLU A 80 7.28 -13.63 0.63
C GLU A 80 7.63 -12.49 -0.32
N GLY A 81 7.96 -12.85 -1.56
CA GLY A 81 8.14 -11.90 -2.64
C GLY A 81 6.80 -11.45 -3.21
N VAL A 82 6.71 -10.20 -3.65
CA VAL A 82 5.52 -9.60 -4.24
C VAL A 82 5.84 -9.00 -5.61
N GLY A 83 4.90 -9.09 -6.55
CA GLY A 83 5.06 -8.56 -7.91
C GLY A 83 5.95 -9.43 -8.81
N LEU A 84 6.64 -8.80 -9.77
CA LEU A 84 7.38 -9.50 -10.82
C LEU A 84 8.31 -10.59 -10.27
N THR A 85 8.19 -11.80 -10.84
CA THR A 85 8.93 -13.03 -10.53
C THR A 85 8.49 -13.81 -9.28
N SER A 86 7.60 -13.26 -8.44
CA SER A 86 7.09 -13.96 -7.25
C SER A 86 5.95 -14.95 -7.54
N GLY A 87 5.22 -14.76 -8.64
CA GLY A 87 3.97 -15.48 -8.90
C GLY A 87 2.76 -14.88 -8.17
N ASN A 88 2.95 -13.79 -7.42
CA ASN A 88 1.91 -13.00 -6.78
C ASN A 88 1.66 -11.70 -7.56
N ASN A 89 0.47 -11.15 -7.41
CA ASN A 89 0.11 -9.83 -7.94
C ASN A 89 1.07 -8.77 -7.38
N GLU A 90 1.07 -7.59 -7.97
CA GLU A 90 1.76 -6.46 -7.37
C GLU A 90 0.98 -5.93 -6.17
N PHE A 91 1.65 -5.58 -5.07
CA PHE A 91 1.04 -4.84 -3.98
C PHE A 91 1.53 -3.40 -4.03
N THR A 92 0.63 -2.48 -4.34
CA THR A 92 0.96 -1.07 -4.51
C THR A 92 0.18 -0.21 -3.55
N GLY A 93 0.63 1.03 -3.39
CA GLY A 93 -0.20 2.07 -2.86
C GLY A 93 0.15 3.43 -3.44
N SER A 94 -0.75 4.35 -3.19
CA SER A 94 -0.65 5.75 -3.56
C SER A 94 -0.91 6.58 -2.31
N PHE A 95 -0.30 7.77 -2.25
CA PHE A 95 -0.50 8.67 -1.14
C PHE A 95 -0.66 10.11 -1.61
N ALA A 96 -1.42 10.87 -0.81
CA ALA A 96 -1.56 12.32 -0.91
C ALA A 96 -1.59 12.87 0.51
N ILE A 97 -0.49 13.48 0.93
CA ILE A 97 -0.30 13.97 2.29
C ILE A 97 0.01 15.46 2.27
N GLN A 98 -0.76 16.24 3.02
CA GLN A 98 -0.61 17.68 3.05
C GLN A 98 0.34 18.09 4.16
N VAL A 99 1.23 19.05 3.87
CA VAL A 99 2.15 19.64 4.84
C VAL A 99 1.34 20.50 5.81
N ALA A 100 1.12 20.00 7.02
CA ALA A 100 0.38 20.69 8.06
C ALA A 100 1.28 21.54 8.96
N ALA A 101 2.55 21.15 9.09
CA ALA A 101 3.53 21.89 9.87
C ALA A 101 4.90 21.86 9.21
N LYS A 102 5.62 22.97 9.31
CA LYS A 102 7.03 23.13 8.92
C LYS A 102 7.76 23.84 10.03
N GLY A 103 8.93 23.34 10.41
CA GLY A 103 9.77 23.92 11.44
C GLY A 103 11.25 23.67 11.17
N GLY A 104 12.11 24.22 12.03
CA GLY A 104 13.55 24.12 11.88
C GLY A 104 14.12 25.08 10.84
N GLY A 105 15.21 24.68 10.20
CA GLY A 105 15.93 25.47 9.20
C GLY A 105 16.96 24.63 8.45
N PRO A 106 17.80 25.25 7.60
CA PRO A 106 18.79 24.54 6.80
C PRO A 106 19.63 23.54 7.62
N GLY A 107 19.63 22.29 7.19
CA GLY A 107 20.29 21.15 7.85
C GLY A 107 19.46 20.40 8.89
N ALA A 108 18.30 20.92 9.28
CA ALA A 108 17.44 20.33 10.31
C ALA A 108 15.97 20.75 10.16
N TYR A 109 15.43 20.62 8.96
CA TYR A 109 14.01 20.86 8.73
C TYR A 109 13.17 19.74 9.32
N THR A 110 11.98 20.11 9.79
CA THR A 110 10.97 19.20 10.33
C THR A 110 9.64 19.47 9.65
N PHE A 111 8.92 18.40 9.32
CA PHE A 111 7.62 18.46 8.67
C PHE A 111 6.63 17.57 9.40
N GLY A 112 5.40 18.05 9.57
CA GLY A 112 4.27 17.26 10.01
C GLY A 112 3.23 17.21 8.91
N PHE A 113 2.65 16.04 8.68
CA PHE A 113 1.68 15.81 7.61
C PHE A 113 0.28 15.51 8.14
N ALA A 114 -0.72 15.77 7.31
CA ALA A 114 -2.12 15.53 7.57
C ALA A 114 -2.85 15.04 6.31
N PRO A 115 -4.09 14.53 6.43
CA PRO A 115 -4.93 14.22 5.28
C PRO A 115 -5.11 15.44 4.37
N THR A 116 -5.09 15.21 3.06
CA THR A 116 -5.22 16.28 2.07
C THR A 116 -6.61 16.90 2.09
N ASP A 117 -6.68 18.21 2.33
CA ASP A 117 -7.93 18.95 2.43
C ASP A 117 -8.72 19.02 1.10
N ALA A 118 -9.99 19.42 1.20
CA ALA A 118 -10.88 19.44 0.03
C ALA A 118 -10.43 20.40 -1.07
N ALA A 119 -9.77 21.52 -0.73
CA ALA A 119 -9.30 22.49 -1.71
C ALA A 119 -8.10 21.95 -2.49
N SER A 120 -7.18 21.30 -1.79
CA SER A 120 -6.02 20.61 -2.32
C SER A 120 -6.41 19.44 -3.19
N ARG A 121 -7.37 18.61 -2.76
CA ARG A 121 -7.93 17.54 -3.59
C ARG A 121 -8.50 18.07 -4.90
N LEU A 122 -9.28 19.16 -4.86
CA LEU A 122 -9.82 19.78 -6.05
C LEU A 122 -8.72 20.31 -6.99
N ALA A 123 -7.68 20.93 -6.44
CA ALA A 123 -6.54 21.43 -7.22
C ALA A 123 -5.77 20.28 -7.90
N ILE A 124 -5.54 19.18 -7.17
CA ILE A 124 -4.93 17.95 -7.71
C ILE A 124 -5.82 17.40 -8.83
N SER A 125 -7.14 17.30 -8.65
CA SER A 125 -8.02 16.81 -9.71
C SER A 125 -8.03 17.64 -10.99
N ALA A 126 -7.72 18.93 -10.90
CA ALA A 126 -7.58 19.78 -12.08
C ALA A 126 -6.23 19.60 -12.79
N ALA A 127 -5.16 19.34 -12.04
CA ALA A 127 -3.79 19.26 -12.57
C ALA A 127 -3.37 17.85 -12.98
N LEU A 128 -3.85 16.83 -12.26
CA LEU A 128 -3.57 15.41 -12.42
C LEU A 128 -4.91 14.66 -12.47
N PRO A 129 -5.63 14.70 -13.60
CA PRO A 129 -6.99 14.19 -13.66
C PRO A 129 -7.10 12.68 -13.40
N GLY A 130 -6.09 11.89 -13.73
CA GLY A 130 -6.03 10.47 -13.38
C GLY A 130 -5.97 10.26 -11.87
N PHE A 131 -4.97 10.86 -11.22
CA PHE A 131 -4.85 10.76 -9.76
C PHE A 131 -6.02 11.43 -9.02
N GLY A 132 -6.52 12.53 -9.57
CA GLY A 132 -7.67 13.24 -9.06
C GLY A 132 -8.95 12.41 -9.04
N ALA A 133 -9.17 11.60 -10.08
CA ALA A 133 -10.31 10.68 -10.12
C ALA A 133 -10.20 9.64 -9.01
N GLU A 134 -9.01 9.08 -8.78
CA GLU A 134 -8.75 8.14 -7.69
C GLU A 134 -8.97 8.78 -6.32
N LEU A 135 -8.31 9.92 -6.05
CA LEU A 135 -8.37 10.65 -4.79
C LEU A 135 -9.79 11.12 -4.43
N SER A 136 -10.66 11.30 -5.44
CA SER A 136 -12.07 11.62 -5.23
C SER A 136 -12.89 10.47 -4.63
N THR A 137 -12.38 9.24 -4.70
CA THR A 137 -13.02 8.05 -4.12
C THR A 137 -12.57 7.75 -2.68
N TRP A 138 -11.54 8.45 -2.20
CA TRP A 138 -10.98 8.22 -0.87
C TRP A 138 -11.79 8.93 0.21
N ASP A 139 -11.84 8.35 1.41
CA ASP A 139 -12.32 9.06 2.60
C ASP A 139 -11.48 10.33 2.82
N SER A 140 -12.12 11.38 3.32
CA SER A 140 -11.48 12.66 3.64
C SER A 140 -10.32 12.54 4.63
N ARG A 141 -10.31 11.49 5.45
CA ARG A 141 -9.28 11.19 6.46
C ARG A 141 -8.11 10.41 5.92
N SER A 142 -8.23 9.86 4.72
CA SER A 142 -7.21 9.02 4.10
C SER A 142 -6.00 9.83 3.67
N MET A 143 -4.84 9.24 3.90
CA MET A 143 -3.51 9.73 3.52
C MET A 143 -2.89 8.82 2.47
N ALA A 144 -3.23 7.53 2.49
CA ALA A 144 -2.82 6.55 1.49
C ALA A 144 -3.92 5.53 1.20
N ALA A 145 -3.87 4.91 0.02
CA ALA A 145 -4.69 3.77 -0.36
C ALA A 145 -3.81 2.64 -0.89
N PHE A 146 -4.20 1.40 -0.60
CA PHE A 146 -3.45 0.20 -0.91
C PHE A 146 -4.25 -0.70 -1.88
N TYR A 147 -3.57 -1.30 -2.86
CA TYR A 147 -4.21 -1.99 -3.97
C TYR A 147 -3.55 -3.34 -4.26
N ASP A 148 -4.38 -4.36 -4.51
CA ASP A 148 -3.97 -5.61 -5.14
C ASP A 148 -3.97 -5.39 -6.66
N GLY A 149 -2.78 -5.20 -7.22
CA GLY A 149 -2.55 -4.85 -8.61
C GLY A 149 -2.98 -5.94 -9.60
N GLY A 150 -3.22 -5.53 -10.85
CA GLY A 150 -3.56 -6.46 -11.92
C GLY A 150 -2.38 -7.37 -12.31
N ALA A 151 -2.68 -8.58 -12.78
CA ALA A 151 -1.67 -9.58 -13.16
C ALA A 151 -0.79 -9.20 -14.38
N LEU A 152 -1.09 -8.09 -15.06
CA LEU A 152 -0.50 -7.73 -16.37
C LEU A 152 0.25 -6.40 -16.39
N ILE A 153 0.01 -5.52 -15.42
CA ILE A 153 0.61 -4.17 -15.34
C ILE A 153 1.23 -4.05 -13.96
N ASN A 154 2.54 -3.79 -13.93
CA ASN A 154 3.26 -3.48 -12.71
C ASN A 154 3.59 -1.98 -12.72
N TYR A 155 3.59 -1.39 -11.54
CA TYR A 155 4.10 -0.08 -11.27
C TYR A 155 5.54 0.05 -11.75
N THR A 156 5.79 1.15 -12.46
CA THR A 156 7.13 1.55 -12.86
C THR A 156 7.33 3.02 -12.49
N ARG A 157 8.50 3.31 -11.91
CA ARG A 157 8.93 4.69 -11.65
C ARG A 157 9.52 5.35 -12.87
N GLU A 158 9.86 4.57 -13.88
CA GLU A 158 10.59 5.05 -15.04
C GLU A 158 9.63 5.31 -16.21
N GLY A 159 9.84 6.47 -16.85
CA GLY A 159 9.02 6.92 -17.97
C GLY A 159 7.66 7.49 -17.57
N GLY A 160 6.95 8.04 -18.56
CA GLY A 160 5.61 8.60 -18.38
C GLY A 160 5.55 10.00 -17.77
N THR A 161 4.33 10.52 -17.66
CA THR A 161 3.99 11.69 -16.83
C THR A 161 3.62 11.22 -15.43
N LEU A 162 3.71 12.13 -14.44
CA LEU A 162 3.30 11.84 -13.06
C LEU A 162 1.89 11.24 -13.00
N ASP A 163 0.93 11.82 -13.71
CA ASP A 163 -0.45 11.34 -13.78
C ASP A 163 -0.57 9.92 -14.37
N SER A 164 0.19 9.63 -15.44
CA SER A 164 0.17 8.30 -16.06
C SER A 164 0.88 7.24 -15.23
N SER A 165 1.96 7.59 -14.54
CA SER A 165 2.63 6.70 -13.60
C SER A 165 1.71 6.40 -12.43
N ILE A 166 0.95 7.40 -11.97
CA ILE A 166 -0.02 7.20 -10.89
C ILE A 166 -1.16 6.25 -11.29
N ALA A 167 -1.65 6.38 -12.52
CA ALA A 167 -2.71 5.49 -13.00
C ALA A 167 -2.29 4.00 -13.07
N THR A 168 -1.00 3.67 -13.24
CA THR A 168 -0.59 2.26 -13.36
C THR A 168 -0.55 1.51 -12.03
N ALA A 169 -0.25 2.19 -10.91
CA ALA A 169 -0.22 1.51 -9.62
C ALA A 169 -1.63 1.26 -9.04
N THR A 170 -2.68 1.75 -9.69
CA THR A 170 -4.06 1.68 -9.20
C THR A 170 -4.94 0.81 -10.09
N ASP A 171 -4.34 0.07 -11.03
CA ASP A 171 -4.99 -0.86 -11.97
C ASP A 171 -5.45 -2.17 -11.30
N GLY A 172 -6.00 -2.06 -10.09
CA GLY A 172 -6.23 -3.19 -9.20
C GLY A 172 -7.43 -3.00 -8.28
N THR A 173 -7.61 -3.95 -7.38
CA THR A 173 -8.65 -3.87 -6.35
C THR A 173 -8.12 -3.09 -5.16
N LYS A 174 -8.77 -1.99 -4.79
CA LYS A 174 -8.46 -1.28 -3.54
C LYS A 174 -8.73 -2.21 -2.36
N LEU A 175 -7.70 -2.48 -1.57
CA LEU A 175 -7.78 -3.36 -0.40
C LEU A 175 -8.23 -2.63 0.85
N PHE A 176 -7.67 -1.44 1.10
CA PHE A 176 -8.01 -0.58 2.23
C PHE A 176 -7.41 0.83 2.05
N GLU A 177 -7.86 1.77 2.87
CA GLU A 177 -7.27 3.11 2.99
C GLU A 177 -6.68 3.31 4.39
N ALA A 178 -5.63 4.11 4.50
CA ALA A 178 -4.97 4.43 5.77
C ALA A 178 -4.90 5.94 5.97
N GLY A 179 -5.08 6.39 7.21
CA GLY A 179 -5.04 7.81 7.57
C GLY A 179 -5.33 8.06 9.05
N PHE A 180 -5.86 9.24 9.37
CA PHE A 180 -6.07 9.68 10.75
C PHE A 180 -7.55 9.57 11.18
N LEU A 181 -7.76 8.88 12.29
CA LEU A 181 -9.03 8.72 13.01
C LEU A 181 -9.12 9.65 14.23
N SER A 182 -8.16 10.55 14.41
CA SER A 182 -8.02 11.42 15.59
C SER A 182 -7.77 10.63 16.88
N GLN A 183 -6.90 9.64 16.79
CA GLN A 183 -6.52 8.75 17.90
C GLN A 183 -5.09 9.02 18.37
N LEU A 184 -4.76 8.56 19.57
CA LEU A 184 -3.38 8.60 20.07
C LEU A 184 -2.51 7.64 19.23
N GLY A 185 -1.27 8.06 18.95
CA GLY A 185 -0.34 7.30 18.11
C GLY A 185 -0.44 7.53 16.62
N GLU A 186 -1.34 8.43 16.22
CA GLU A 186 -1.38 8.93 14.86
C GLU A 186 -0.33 10.03 14.66
N GLY A 187 0.45 9.89 13.59
CA GLY A 187 1.42 10.88 13.20
C GLY A 187 2.08 10.50 11.88
N TRP A 188 2.46 11.50 11.11
CA TRP A 188 3.40 11.33 10.02
C TRP A 188 4.31 12.54 10.05
N ALA A 189 5.58 12.31 10.32
CA ALA A 189 6.56 13.37 10.48
C ALA A 189 7.85 13.02 9.76
N ALA A 190 8.45 14.01 9.11
CA ALA A 190 9.72 13.89 8.42
C ALA A 190 10.75 14.90 8.95
N PHE A 191 12.01 14.51 8.84
CA PHE A 191 13.19 15.30 9.15
C PHE A 191 14.09 15.29 7.92
N ALA A 192 14.51 16.45 7.44
CA ALA A 192 15.33 16.54 6.24
C ALA A 192 16.40 17.63 6.38
N PHE A 193 17.50 17.47 5.64
CA PHE A 193 18.55 18.50 5.63
C PHE A 193 18.16 19.74 4.80
N SER A 194 17.18 19.61 3.91
CA SER A 194 16.70 20.64 3.00
C SER A 194 15.17 20.65 2.98
N ASP A 195 14.58 21.81 2.71
CA ASP A 195 13.17 21.97 2.39
C ASP A 195 12.94 22.10 0.87
N ASP A 196 13.99 22.09 0.07
CA ASP A 196 13.92 21.97 -1.39
C ASP A 196 13.96 20.49 -1.80
N ILE A 197 12.85 19.98 -2.36
CA ILE A 197 12.71 18.57 -2.76
C ILE A 197 13.61 18.21 -3.96
N VAL A 198 13.88 19.17 -4.85
CA VAL A 198 14.79 18.98 -5.98
C VAL A 198 16.23 18.89 -5.47
N SER A 199 16.60 19.72 -4.49
CA SER A 199 17.91 19.61 -3.86
C SER A 199 18.13 18.23 -3.22
N ILE A 200 17.10 17.65 -2.60
CA ILE A 200 17.16 16.28 -2.08
C ILE A 200 17.31 15.29 -3.24
N GLY A 201 16.52 15.44 -4.30
CA GLY A 201 16.53 14.58 -5.49
C GLY A 201 17.88 14.52 -6.24
N THR A 202 18.63 15.62 -6.26
CA THR A 202 19.90 15.74 -7.01
C THR A 202 21.12 15.08 -6.36
N GLY A 203 20.99 14.57 -5.13
CA GLY A 203 22.06 13.81 -4.47
C GLY A 203 22.49 12.57 -5.26
N ALA A 204 23.59 11.94 -4.84
CA ALA A 204 23.96 10.63 -5.39
C ALA A 204 22.82 9.63 -5.17
N LEU A 205 22.56 8.74 -6.12
CA LEU A 205 21.48 7.77 -6.01
C LEU A 205 21.56 7.00 -4.66
N GLY A 206 20.45 6.99 -3.91
CA GLY A 206 20.37 6.34 -2.61
C GLY A 206 21.00 7.13 -1.45
N SER A 207 21.50 8.34 -1.69
CA SER A 207 21.93 9.23 -0.59
C SER A 207 20.73 9.67 0.23
N ILE A 208 20.89 9.64 1.55
CA ILE A 208 19.83 9.96 2.51
C ILE A 208 19.68 11.48 2.58
N GLY A 209 18.50 11.97 2.20
CA GLY A 209 18.11 13.37 2.36
C GLY A 209 17.27 13.66 3.60
N GLY A 210 16.74 12.61 4.23
CA GLY A 210 15.95 12.73 5.43
C GLY A 210 15.46 11.37 5.91
N PHE A 211 14.73 11.40 7.02
CA PHE A 211 14.06 10.24 7.59
C PHE A 211 12.65 10.64 8.03
N PHE A 212 11.77 9.67 8.12
CA PHE A 212 10.41 9.91 8.58
C PHE A 212 9.88 8.73 9.37
N ASN A 213 8.86 9.04 10.14
CA ASN A 213 8.07 8.07 10.87
C ASN A 213 6.61 8.26 10.51
N VAL A 214 5.85 7.17 10.55
CA VAL A 214 4.44 7.12 10.25
C VAL A 214 3.73 6.17 11.21
N GLY A 215 2.54 6.58 11.63
CA GLY A 215 1.63 5.89 12.51
C GLY A 215 0.25 6.29 12.03
N VAL A 216 -0.43 5.38 11.36
CA VAL A 216 -1.74 5.63 10.72
C VAL A 216 -2.66 4.46 10.96
N ASN A 217 -3.96 4.75 10.98
CA ASN A 217 -4.98 3.74 11.17
C ASN A 217 -5.65 3.40 9.84
N VAL A 218 -6.10 2.15 9.73
CA VAL A 218 -6.94 1.75 8.60
C VAL A 218 -8.28 2.45 8.75
N ILE A 219 -8.74 3.10 7.69
CA ILE A 219 -10.01 3.84 7.71
C ILE A 219 -11.16 2.83 7.75
N PRO A 220 -11.99 2.82 8.82
CA PRO A 220 -13.00 1.78 8.98
C PRO A 220 -14.02 1.75 7.83
N GLY A 221 -14.26 0.55 7.31
CA GLY A 221 -15.20 0.32 6.21
C GLY A 221 -14.61 0.55 4.82
N THR A 222 -13.32 0.87 4.73
CA THR A 222 -12.58 0.90 3.46
C THR A 222 -11.89 -0.42 3.18
N GLU A 223 -11.66 -1.23 4.21
CA GLU A 223 -11.01 -2.52 4.07
C GLU A 223 -11.93 -3.57 3.41
N VAL A 224 -11.35 -4.45 2.61
CA VAL A 224 -12.07 -5.64 2.13
C VAL A 224 -12.49 -6.50 3.33
N PRO A 225 -13.65 -7.18 3.28
CA PRO A 225 -14.24 -7.79 4.48
C PRO A 225 -13.37 -8.82 5.22
N THR A 226 -12.43 -9.46 4.52
CA THR A 226 -11.56 -10.51 5.08
C THR A 226 -10.35 -9.95 5.84
N LEU A 227 -9.94 -8.70 5.56
CA LEU A 227 -8.85 -8.05 6.26
C LEU A 227 -9.32 -7.47 7.59
N LYS A 228 -8.57 -7.76 8.65
CA LYS A 228 -8.68 -7.11 9.95
C LYS A 228 -7.28 -6.77 10.45
N PHE A 229 -7.18 -5.62 11.09
CA PHE A 229 -5.92 -5.06 11.55
C PHE A 229 -5.97 -4.85 13.05
N ASN A 230 -4.95 -5.34 13.72
CA ASN A 230 -4.66 -5.04 15.10
C ASN A 230 -3.87 -3.74 15.23
N LEU A 231 -3.64 -3.36 16.48
CA LEU A 231 -2.82 -2.21 16.82
C LEU A 231 -1.37 -2.65 17.01
N VAL A 232 -0.47 -1.91 16.40
CA VAL A 232 0.99 -2.01 16.58
C VAL A 232 1.52 -0.77 17.29
N ASP A 233 2.60 -0.93 18.03
CA ASP A 233 3.27 0.17 18.71
C ASP A 233 3.86 1.16 17.68
N THR A 234 3.72 2.45 17.97
CA THR A 234 4.24 3.54 17.15
C THR A 234 5.35 4.28 17.88
N VAL A 235 6.18 4.99 17.11
CA VAL A 235 7.32 5.75 17.64
C VAL A 235 6.95 7.14 18.15
N PHE A 236 5.67 7.56 18.05
CA PHE A 236 5.24 8.91 18.39
C PHE A 236 5.02 9.13 19.89
N ASP A 237 4.72 8.08 20.66
CA ASP A 237 4.62 8.13 22.12
C ASP A 237 4.75 6.71 22.71
N GLY A 238 5.28 6.56 23.93
CA GLY A 238 5.65 5.28 24.54
C GLY A 238 4.50 4.31 24.87
N ALA A 239 3.26 4.68 24.54
CA ALA A 239 2.06 3.83 24.62
C ALA A 239 1.10 4.07 23.45
N ALA A 240 1.56 4.76 22.40
CA ALA A 240 0.75 5.12 21.25
C ALA A 240 0.73 3.98 20.24
N GLN A 241 -0.46 3.55 19.83
CA GLN A 241 -0.63 2.45 18.89
C GLN A 241 -1.50 2.87 17.71
N ALA A 242 -1.23 2.30 16.54
CA ALA A 242 -2.00 2.49 15.32
C ALA A 242 -2.04 1.18 14.54
N ASN A 243 -2.90 1.04 13.52
CA ASN A 243 -2.93 -0.18 12.71
C ASN A 243 -1.66 -0.39 11.87
N ILE A 244 -1.03 0.70 11.46
CA ILE A 244 0.17 0.69 10.62
C ILE A 244 1.17 1.64 11.25
N SER A 245 2.36 1.12 11.53
CA SER A 245 3.50 1.87 12.03
C SER A 245 4.64 1.71 11.04
N GLY A 246 5.44 2.74 10.82
CA GLY A 246 6.53 2.65 9.86
C GLY A 246 7.60 3.70 10.08
N SER A 247 8.77 3.41 9.55
CA SER A 247 9.87 4.37 9.48
C SER A 247 10.64 4.16 8.20
N GLY A 248 11.18 5.25 7.67
CA GLY A 248 11.82 5.22 6.37
C GLY A 248 12.82 6.34 6.17
N SER A 249 13.52 6.24 5.04
CA SER A 249 14.46 7.24 4.59
C SER A 249 13.96 7.90 3.32
N LEU A 250 14.06 9.23 3.27
CA LEU A 250 13.92 10.00 2.04
C LEU A 250 15.26 9.96 1.31
N LEU A 251 15.24 9.52 0.06
CA LEU A 251 16.41 9.21 -0.74
C LEU A 251 16.47 10.07 -2.00
N ALA A 252 17.68 10.43 -2.40
CA ALA A 252 17.92 11.06 -3.69
C ALA A 252 17.69 10.06 -4.83
N LYS A 253 17.01 10.52 -5.89
CA LYS A 253 16.82 9.75 -7.13
C LYS A 253 18.02 9.77 -8.07
N GLY A 254 18.96 10.70 -7.86
CA GLY A 254 20.11 10.89 -8.75
C GLY A 254 19.70 11.23 -10.18
N SER A 255 20.30 10.54 -11.15
CA SER A 255 20.10 10.81 -12.58
C SER A 255 18.99 9.95 -13.23
N VAL A 256 18.18 9.25 -12.44
CA VAL A 256 17.08 8.42 -12.97
C VAL A 256 16.05 9.32 -13.67
N VAL A 257 15.64 8.93 -14.88
CA VAL A 257 14.61 9.63 -15.66
C VAL A 257 13.24 9.15 -15.19
N THR A 258 12.62 9.96 -14.35
CA THR A 258 11.36 9.68 -13.68
C THR A 258 10.58 10.98 -13.48
N PRO A 259 9.23 10.96 -13.46
CA PRO A 259 8.44 12.12 -13.08
C PRO A 259 8.56 12.47 -11.59
N TYR A 260 9.10 11.58 -10.75
CA TYR A 260 9.31 11.83 -9.33
C TYR A 260 10.53 12.71 -9.06
N GLU A 261 10.51 13.44 -7.95
CA GLU A 261 11.58 14.35 -7.53
C GLU A 261 12.53 13.68 -6.53
N SER A 262 12.00 12.79 -5.69
CA SER A 262 12.76 11.96 -4.76
C SER A 262 12.20 10.54 -4.71
N PHE A 263 12.94 9.64 -4.05
CA PHE A 263 12.49 8.30 -3.72
C PHE A 263 12.43 8.15 -2.21
N ASN A 264 11.74 7.12 -1.73
CA ASN A 264 11.91 6.70 -0.35
C ASN A 264 11.89 5.17 -0.25
N ASN A 265 12.29 4.71 0.94
CA ASN A 265 12.26 3.32 1.33
C ASN A 265 11.77 3.26 2.77
N VAL A 266 10.68 2.55 2.99
CA VAL A 266 9.94 2.44 4.24
C VAL A 266 9.71 0.99 4.54
N ASP A 267 9.89 0.65 5.81
CA ASP A 267 9.44 -0.62 6.33
C ASP A 267 8.23 -0.34 7.23
N PHE A 268 7.08 -0.91 6.85
CA PHE A 268 5.84 -0.81 7.62
C PHE A 268 5.66 -2.06 8.47
N THR A 269 5.46 -1.87 9.76
CA THR A 269 4.96 -2.90 10.67
C THR A 269 3.44 -2.84 10.70
N VAL A 270 2.81 -3.98 10.45
CA VAL A 270 1.36 -4.17 10.45
C VAL A 270 1.05 -5.43 11.23
N ASP A 271 -0.02 -5.45 12.02
CA ASP A 271 -0.49 -6.66 12.68
C ASP A 271 -1.87 -7.03 12.11
N VAL A 272 -1.96 -8.22 11.52
CA VAL A 272 -3.15 -8.67 10.81
C VAL A 272 -3.82 -9.79 11.60
N ASP A 273 -5.13 -9.64 11.81
CA ASP A 273 -5.97 -10.64 12.44
C ASP A 273 -6.65 -11.50 11.37
N VAL A 274 -6.50 -12.81 11.46
CA VAL A 274 -7.24 -13.73 10.59
C VAL A 274 -8.71 -13.75 11.01
N VAL A 275 -9.62 -13.39 10.11
CA VAL A 275 -11.06 -13.60 10.32
C VAL A 275 -11.38 -15.07 10.10
N PRO A 276 -11.83 -15.84 11.10
CA PRO A 276 -12.27 -17.21 10.86
C PRO A 276 -13.50 -17.17 9.94
N GLU A 277 -13.46 -17.91 8.83
CA GLU A 277 -14.62 -18.00 7.95
C GLU A 277 -15.88 -18.46 8.75
N PRO A 278 -17.07 -17.88 8.50
CA PRO A 278 -18.30 -18.17 9.26
C PRO A 278 -18.74 -19.65 9.27
N ALA A 279 -18.14 -20.52 8.46
CA ALA A 279 -18.49 -21.94 8.38
C ALA A 279 -18.05 -22.76 9.62
N SER A 280 -17.05 -22.28 10.37
CA SER A 280 -16.49 -23.02 11.52
C SER A 280 -17.46 -23.10 12.71
N ILE A 281 -18.25 -22.05 12.95
CA ILE A 281 -19.25 -22.02 14.04
C ILE A 281 -20.50 -22.83 13.67
N ALA A 282 -20.86 -22.90 12.39
CA ALA A 282 -22.00 -23.68 11.92
C ALA A 282 -21.79 -25.20 12.14
N ILE A 283 -20.54 -25.69 12.07
CA ILE A 283 -20.20 -27.10 12.28
C ILE A 283 -20.26 -27.49 13.77
N PHE A 284 -19.89 -26.60 14.70
CA PHE A 284 -20.08 -26.84 16.14
C PHE A 284 -21.56 -26.77 16.56
N GLY A 285 -22.35 -25.89 15.93
CA GLY A 285 -23.81 -25.84 16.13
C GLY A 285 -24.54 -27.09 15.58
N ALA A 286 -24.10 -27.63 14.45
CA ALA A 286 -24.68 -28.83 13.84
C ALA A 286 -24.29 -30.13 14.55
N MET A 287 -23.07 -30.22 15.12
CA MET A 287 -22.67 -31.38 15.92
C MET A 287 -23.31 -31.42 17.32
N GLY A 288 -23.66 -30.26 17.89
CA GLY A 288 -24.36 -30.18 19.19
C GLY A 288 -25.83 -30.65 19.14
N LEU A 289 -26.48 -30.56 17.99
CA LEU A 289 -27.88 -31.01 17.79
C LEU A 289 -27.99 -32.49 17.37
N GLY A 290 -26.89 -33.14 16.97
CA GLY A 290 -26.86 -34.55 16.57
C GLY A 290 -26.76 -35.57 17.71
N LEU A 291 -26.41 -35.15 18.93
CA LEU A 291 -26.13 -36.05 20.07
C LEU A 291 -27.24 -36.14 21.14
N ILE A 292 -28.38 -35.45 20.97
CA ILE A 292 -29.55 -35.54 21.88
C ILE A 292 -30.64 -36.51 21.33
N GLY A 293 -30.38 -37.22 20.22
CA GLY A 293 -31.38 -38.00 19.48
C GLY A 293 -31.49 -39.51 19.75
N PHE A 294 -30.60 -40.16 20.51
CA PHE A 294 -30.65 -41.61 20.71
C PHE A 294 -30.65 -42.01 22.19
N ARG A 295 -31.74 -41.71 22.90
CA ARG A 295 -32.04 -42.37 24.18
C ARG A 295 -33.55 -42.49 24.43
N ARG A 296 -34.17 -43.51 23.83
CA ARG A 296 -35.45 -44.15 24.24
C ARG A 296 -35.70 -45.32 23.26
N ARG A 297 -36.03 -46.55 23.63
CA ARG A 297 -36.12 -47.33 24.88
C ARG A 297 -36.25 -48.79 24.39
N ARG A 298 -35.44 -49.72 24.89
CA ARG A 298 -35.81 -51.15 24.94
C ARG A 298 -36.92 -51.30 25.99
N SER A 299 -37.97 -52.08 25.69
CA SER A 299 -38.60 -53.05 26.61
C SER A 299 -39.84 -53.70 26.00
N ALA A 300 -39.89 -55.03 26.16
CA ALA A 300 -41.00 -56.00 26.04
C ALA A 300 -41.65 -56.18 24.65
#